data_AF-A0A964C093-F1
#
_entry.id   AF-A0A964C093-F1
#
_cell.length_a   1.000
_cell.length_b   1.000
_cell.length_c   1.000
_cell.angle_alpha   90.00
_cell.angle_beta   90.00
_cell.angle_gamma   90.00
#
_symmetry.space_group_name_H-M   'P 1'
#
loop_
_entity.id
_entity.type
_entity.pdbx_description
1 polymer ?
#
loop_
_entity_poly.entity_id
_entity_poly.type
_entity_poly.pdbx_seq_one_letter_code
_entity_poly.pdbx_strand_id
1 'polypeptide(L)' 'MDTEKQKRLEASGWAVGDASDFLELTTAEAELVELKTRLALFAKKQRKAINLSHNWLRVFSFVERKY' A
#
# COMPACT_ATOMS: atom_id res chain seq x y z
N MET A 1 9.38 11.39 8.25
CA MET A 1 8.41 12.36 7.71
C MET A 1 9.05 13.73 7.81
N ASP A 2 9.18 14.45 6.69
CA ASP A 2 9.76 15.81 6.65
C ASP A 2 8.73 16.82 7.19
N THR A 3 8.97 17.31 8.40
CA THR A 3 8.09 18.25 9.11
C THR A 3 7.97 19.61 8.40
N GLU A 4 8.99 20.02 7.63
CA GLU A 4 8.94 21.26 6.83
C GLU A 4 7.94 21.17 5.66
N LYS A 5 7.86 20.01 5.00
CA LYS A 5 6.92 19.82 3.88
C LYS A 5 5.47 19.84 4.37
N GLN A 6 5.24 19.25 5.53
CA GLN A 6 3.93 19.21 6.18
C GLN A 6 3.41 20.61 6.52
N LYS A 7 4.24 21.44 7.17
CA LYS A 7 3.90 22.84 7.48
C LYS A 7 3.60 23.68 6.25
N ARG A 8 4.31 23.44 5.15
CA ARG A 8 4.11 24.18 3.90
C ARG A 8 2.79 23.82 3.22
N LEU A 9 2.35 22.57 3.37
CA LEU A 9 1.06 22.09 2.85
C LEU A 9 -0.10 22.64 3.70
N GLU A 10 0.02 22.61 5.03
CA GLU A 10 -0.97 23.21 5.95
C GLU A 10 -1.13 24.72 5.71
N ALA A 11 -0.03 25.46 5.56
CA ALA A 11 -0.06 26.90 5.27
C ALA A 11 -0.69 27.22 3.91
N SER A 12 -0.68 26.27 2.97
CA SER A 12 -1.36 26.39 1.66
C SER A 12 -2.83 25.94 1.68
N GLY A 13 -3.40 25.65 2.86
CA GLY A 13 -4.79 25.26 3.03
C GLY A 13 -5.07 23.77 2.80
N TRP A 14 -4.03 22.93 2.72
CA TRP A 14 -4.20 21.49 2.58
C TRP A 14 -4.36 20.86 3.96
N ALA A 15 -5.47 20.12 4.16
CA ALA A 15 -5.69 19.37 5.38
C ALA A 15 -4.71 18.20 5.44
N VAL A 16 -3.86 18.19 6.46
CA VAL A 16 -3.03 17.03 6.79
C VAL A 16 -3.75 16.27 7.89
N GLY A 17 -4.35 15.13 7.52
CA GLY A 17 -5.08 14.25 8.42
C GLY A 17 -4.57 12.82 8.31
N ASP A 18 -4.95 11.99 9.27
CA ASP A 18 -4.67 10.56 9.20
C ASP A 18 -5.51 9.89 8.10
N ALA A 19 -5.10 8.71 7.63
CA ALA A 19 -5.91 7.94 6.69
C ALA A 19 -7.31 7.66 7.25
N SER A 20 -7.43 7.57 8.58
CA SER A 20 -8.69 7.41 9.30
C SER A 20 -9.58 8.64 9.17
N ASP A 21 -9.01 9.85 9.26
CA ASP A 21 -9.75 11.11 9.09
C ASP A 21 -10.19 11.32 7.63
N PHE A 22 -9.34 10.96 6.67
CA PHE A 22 -9.68 11.07 5.24
C PHE A 22 -10.81 10.12 4.82
N LEU A 23 -10.83 8.91 5.39
CA LEU A 23 -11.83 7.89 5.08
C LEU A 23 -13.03 7.92 6.04
N GLU A 24 -13.07 8.88 6.97
CA GLU A 24 -14.10 9.02 8.01
C GLU A 24 -14.37 7.71 8.76
N LEU A 25 -13.31 6.93 9.03
CA LEU A 25 -13.44 5.59 9.59
C LEU A 25 -13.79 5.66 11.06
N THR A 26 -14.75 4.83 11.48
CA THR A 26 -14.93 4.52 12.90
C THR A 26 -13.71 3.76 13.44
N THR A 27 -13.49 3.80 14.76
CA THR A 27 -12.36 3.10 15.40
C THR A 27 -12.32 1.60 15.03
N ALA A 28 -13.49 0.96 14.96
CA ALA A 28 -13.61 -0.44 14.58
C ALA A 28 -13.23 -0.69 13.09
N GLU A 29 -13.57 0.24 12.20
CA GLU A 29 -13.22 0.12 10.78
C GLU A 29 -11.74 0.39 10.53
N ALA A 30 -11.13 1.33 11.25
CA ALA A 30 -9.70 1.58 11.20
C ALA A 30 -8.90 0.33 11.60
N GLU A 31 -9.31 -0.36 12.68
CA GLU A 31 -8.71 -1.63 13.09
C GLU A 31 -8.86 -2.73 12.01
N LEU A 32 -10.03 -2.82 11.38
CA LEU A 32 -10.29 -3.78 10.32
C LEU A 32 -9.45 -3.50 9.07
N VAL A 33 -9.30 -2.23 8.68
CA VAL A 33 -8.48 -1.78 7.55
C VAL A 33 -7.01 -2.09 7.83
N GLU A 34 -6.52 -1.81 9.03
CA GLU A 34 -5.14 -2.10 9.42
C GLU A 34 -4.87 -3.62 9.38
N LEU A 35 -5.78 -4.44 9.89
CA LEU A 35 -5.68 -5.89 9.83
C LEU A 35 -5.62 -6.41 8.39
N LYS A 36 -6.54 -5.96 7.53
CA LYS A 36 -6.58 -6.33 6.10
C LYS A 36 -5.31 -5.90 5.37
N THR A 37 -4.81 -4.70 5.68
CA THR A 37 -3.60 -4.15 5.05
C THR A 37 -2.37 -4.97 5.42
N ARG A 38 -2.20 -5.31 6.70
CA ARG A 38 -1.10 -6.18 7.16
C ARG A 38 -1.14 -7.55 6.50
N LEU A 39 -2.32 -8.16 6.40
CA LEU A 39 -2.50 -9.45 5.73
C LEU A 39 -2.14 -9.38 4.25
N ALA A 40 -2.61 -8.35 3.54
CA ALA A 40 -2.31 -8.16 2.12
C ALA A 40 -0.80 -7.97 1.87
N LEU A 41 -0.13 -7.20 2.73
CA LEU A 41 1.33 -7.01 2.67
C LEU A 41 2.08 -8.31 2.93
N PHE A 42 1.65 -9.09 3.92
CA PHE A 42 2.23 -10.39 4.22
C PHE A 42 2.06 -11.37 3.04
N ALA A 43 0.86 -11.47 2.48
CA ALA A 43 0.60 -12.29 1.30
C ALA A 43 1.43 -11.86 0.08
N LYS A 44 1.61 -10.54 -0.12
CA LYS A 44 2.48 -9.99 -1.16
C LYS A 44 3.95 -10.36 -0.94
N LYS A 45 4.43 -10.28 0.31
CA LYS A 45 5.80 -10.70 0.66
C LYS A 45 6.01 -12.19 0.40
N GLN A 46 5.06 -13.03 0.82
CA GLN A 46 5.12 -14.47 0.55
C GLN A 46 5.11 -14.78 -0.96
N ARG A 47 4.21 -14.14 -1.73
CA ARG A 47 4.21 -14.27 -3.20
C ARG A 47 5.55 -13.87 -3.80
N LYS A 48 6.15 -12.77 -3.34
CA LYS A 48 7.50 -12.37 -3.80
C LYS A 48 8.57 -13.39 -3.41
N ALA A 49 8.54 -13.92 -2.19
CA ALA A 49 9.49 -14.94 -1.72
C ALA A 49 9.41 -16.23 -2.55
N ILE A 50 8.19 -16.67 -2.88
CA ILE A 50 7.95 -17.87 -3.68
C ILE A 50 8.29 -17.62 -5.17
N ASN A 51 8.08 -16.41 -5.67
CA ASN A 51 8.29 -16.02 -7.07
C ASN A 51 9.69 -15.41 -7.33
N LEU A 52 10.65 -15.58 -6.41
CA LEU A 52 12.03 -15.09 -6.53
C LEU A 52 12.93 -16.14 -7.22
N SER A 53 12.72 -16.25 -8.52
CA SER A 53 13.81 -16.48 -9.46
C SER A 53 13.58 -15.48 -10.59
N HIS A 54 14.53 -14.55 -10.77
CA HIS A 54 14.54 -13.52 -11.81
C HIS A 54 14.31 -14.10 -13.23
N ASN A 55 14.47 -15.42 -13.41
CA ASN A 55 14.18 -16.14 -14.64
C ASN A 55 12.66 -16.41 -14.82
N TRP A 56 11.92 -16.68 -13.74
CA TRP A 56 10.51 -17.10 -13.80
C TRP A 56 9.57 -15.97 -14.26
N LEU A 57 9.82 -14.74 -13.81
CA LEU A 57 9.03 -13.57 -14.21
C LEU A 57 9.11 -13.29 -15.72
N ARG A 58 10.24 -13.63 -16.36
CA ARG A 58 10.44 -13.46 -17.80
C ARG A 58 9.62 -14.48 -18.60
N VAL A 59 9.54 -15.73 -18.13
CA VAL A 59 8.78 -16.81 -18.76
C VAL A 59 7.27 -16.56 -18.65
N PHE A 60 6.78 -16.08 -17.50
CA PHE A 60 5.35 -15.78 -17.35
C PHE A 60 4.88 -14.62 -18.25
N SER A 61 5.70 -13.58 -18.39
CA SER A 61 5.42 -12.44 -19.30
C SER A 61 5.37 -12.82 -20.79
N PHE A 62 5.91 -13.99 -21.16
CA PHE A 62 5.90 -14.54 -22.51
C PHE A 62 4.65 -15.41 -22.75
N VAL A 63 4.16 -16.11 -21.72
CA VAL A 63 2.96 -16.96 -21.80
C VAL A 63 1.67 -16.12 -21.86
N GLU A 64 1.59 -15.03 -21.10
CA GLU A 64 0.42 -14.13 -21.10
C GLU A 64 0.30 -13.25 -22.35
N ARG A 65 1.34 -13.19 -23.20
CA ARG A 65 1.32 -12.40 -24.44
C ARG A 65 0.91 -13.19 -25.68
N LYS A 66 0.53 -14.46 -25.51
CA LYS A 66 0.20 -15.37 -26.62
C LYS A 66 -1.23 -15.93 -26.59
N TYR A 67 -2.11 -15.37 -25.76
CA TYR A 67 -3.55 -15.61 -25.77
C TYR A 67 -4.30 -14.30 -25.59
#